data_AF-A0A258KIW0-F1
#
_entry.id   AF-A0A258KIW0-F1
#
_cell.length_a   1.000
_cell.length_b   1.000
_cell.length_c   1.000
_cell.angle_alpha   90.00
_cell.angle_beta   90.00
_cell.angle_gamma   90.00
#
_symmetry.space_group_name_H-M   'P 1'
#
loop_
_entity.id
_entity.type
_entity.pdbx_description
1 polymer ?
#
loop_
_entity_poly.entity_id
_entity_poly.type
_entity_poly.pdbx_seq_one_letter_code
_entity_poly.pdbx_strand_id
1 'polypeptide(L)'
;MKSFQHFVMAAALLIDPLCGIAQHTSPNTNKMAYPKTNKIDIADTYFGNTINDPYRWLEDDRSAETKAWVEAENKVTQNYLNRIPFRPAIKSRLETLWNYEKYTAPFKEGDYTYFYKNDGLQNQYVLYRQKDKTKPEVFLDPNTFSKDATTSLAGIEFTKDGSMAAYQISEGGSDWRKVIILNTNDHTLIGDTLTDVKFSGLAWKGNEGFYYSSYDKPTEGSQLSGLTQFHKLYFHSIGSSQKEDRLIFGGGQTPRRYIGAGLTEDER
;
A
#
# COMPACT_ATOMS: atom_id res chain seq x y z
N MET A 1 49.22 10.60 65.77
CA MET A 1 49.37 12.07 65.75
C MET A 1 50.47 12.42 64.76
N LYS A 2 50.12 12.96 63.59
CA LYS A 2 50.90 13.82 62.67
C LYS A 2 50.34 13.72 61.25
N SER A 3 50.20 14.89 60.64
CA SER A 3 49.80 15.18 59.27
C SER A 3 51.03 15.44 58.39
N PHE A 4 50.76 15.83 57.13
CA PHE A 4 51.65 16.23 56.02
C PHE A 4 52.22 15.05 55.21
N GLN A 5 52.31 15.06 53.89
CA GLN A 5 52.31 16.16 52.91
C GLN A 5 51.97 15.60 51.51
N HIS A 6 51.49 16.46 50.62
CA HIS A 6 51.19 16.14 49.22
C HIS A 6 52.46 15.77 48.44
N PHE A 7 52.34 14.79 47.52
CA PHE A 7 53.22 14.67 46.36
C PHE A 7 52.39 14.36 45.11
N VAL A 8 52.47 15.26 44.14
CA VAL A 8 51.87 15.13 42.82
C VAL A 8 52.74 14.17 42.01
N MET A 9 52.16 13.11 41.46
CA MET A 9 52.80 12.28 40.44
C MET A 9 51.99 12.38 39.15
N ALA A 10 52.57 13.08 38.16
CA ALA A 10 52.14 13.02 36.79
C ALA A 10 52.55 11.68 36.19
N ALA A 11 51.58 10.90 35.69
CA ALA A 11 51.83 9.75 34.83
C ALA A 11 51.14 10.01 33.49
N ALA A 12 51.96 10.28 32.47
CA ALA A 12 51.55 10.39 31.09
C ALA A 12 51.13 9.01 30.58
N LEU A 13 49.88 8.87 30.15
CA LEU A 13 49.41 7.73 29.38
C LEU A 13 49.24 8.17 27.93
N LEU A 14 50.13 7.61 27.10
CA LEU A 14 50.17 7.72 25.65
C LEU A 14 48.84 7.26 25.05
N ILE A 15 48.20 8.16 24.29
CA ILE A 15 47.07 7.85 23.42
C ILE A 15 47.68 7.26 22.15
N ASP A 16 47.57 5.95 21.95
CA ASP A 16 47.78 5.33 20.65
C ASP A 16 46.53 5.53 19.80
N PRO A 17 46.57 6.34 18.71
CA PRO A 17 45.52 6.30 17.71
C PRO A 17 45.76 5.05 16.88
N LEU A 18 45.00 3.97 17.18
CA LEU A 18 44.96 2.83 16.28
C LEU A 18 44.47 3.34 14.92
N CYS A 19 45.41 3.34 13.99
CA CYS A 19 45.29 3.79 12.62
C CYS A 19 44.28 2.91 11.87
N GLY A 20 43.01 3.26 11.92
CA GLY A 20 41.95 2.69 11.09
C GLY A 20 41.95 3.35 9.71
N ILE A 21 43.02 3.19 8.93
CA ILE A 21 42.98 3.52 7.49
C ILE A 21 42.20 2.39 6.81
N ALA A 22 40.87 2.54 6.77
CA ALA A 22 40.05 1.94 5.73
C ALA A 22 39.74 3.01 4.68
N GLN A 23 40.78 3.62 4.11
CA GLN A 23 40.64 4.30 2.83
C GLN A 23 40.48 3.22 1.76
N HIS A 24 39.24 2.79 1.52
CA HIS A 24 38.89 2.15 0.26
C HIS A 24 38.96 3.22 -0.84
N THR A 25 40.18 3.54 -1.29
CA THR A 25 40.37 4.21 -2.57
C THR A 25 40.09 3.20 -3.67
N SER A 26 38.89 3.24 -4.21
CA SER A 26 38.64 2.79 -5.57
C SER A 26 37.92 3.91 -6.28
N PRO A 27 38.61 4.81 -6.99
CA PRO A 27 37.98 5.61 -8.02
C PRO A 27 37.74 4.65 -9.21
N ASN A 28 36.86 3.68 -9.03
CA ASN A 28 36.35 2.93 -10.16
C ASN A 28 35.25 3.79 -10.76
N THR A 29 35.63 4.85 -11.48
CA THR A 29 34.74 5.56 -12.40
C THR A 29 34.46 4.65 -13.58
N ASN A 30 33.83 3.51 -13.28
CA ASN A 30 33.27 2.63 -14.27
C ASN A 30 32.06 3.37 -14.80
N LYS A 31 32.27 4.13 -15.88
CA LYS A 31 31.25 5.00 -16.48
C LYS A 31 30.03 4.13 -16.78
N MET A 32 28.98 4.31 -15.99
CA MET A 32 27.75 3.53 -16.17
C MET A 32 27.19 3.82 -17.55
N ALA A 33 26.94 2.77 -18.32
CA ALA A 33 26.26 2.88 -19.59
C ALA A 33 24.75 2.93 -19.32
N TYR A 34 24.20 4.14 -19.30
CA TYR A 34 22.76 4.34 -19.15
C TYR A 34 22.03 3.99 -20.45
N PRO A 35 20.76 3.56 -20.36
CA PRO A 35 19.92 3.38 -21.54
C PRO A 35 19.82 4.68 -22.33
N LYS A 36 19.81 4.57 -23.66
CA LYS A 36 19.52 5.73 -24.51
C LYS A 36 18.07 6.13 -24.27
N THR A 37 17.87 7.33 -23.75
CA THR A 37 16.54 7.93 -23.60
C THR A 37 16.34 8.92 -24.75
N ASN A 38 15.41 8.61 -25.65
CA ASN A 38 15.14 9.47 -26.81
C ASN A 38 14.59 10.82 -26.33
N LYS A 39 14.98 11.89 -27.02
CA LYS A 39 14.42 13.22 -26.85
C LYS A 39 13.54 13.51 -28.04
N ILE A 40 12.30 13.91 -27.78
CA ILE A 40 11.37 14.41 -28.79
C ILE A 40 11.27 15.93 -28.70
N ASP A 41 10.93 16.58 -29.80
CA ASP A 41 10.74 18.03 -29.83
C ASP A 41 9.27 18.35 -29.54
N ILE A 42 8.97 18.50 -28.26
CA ILE A 42 7.63 18.86 -27.76
C ILE A 42 7.76 19.89 -26.65
N ALA A 43 6.85 20.85 -26.64
CA ALA A 43 6.86 21.97 -25.71
C ALA A 43 5.44 22.43 -25.42
N ASP A 44 5.23 22.88 -24.19
CA ASP A 44 4.00 23.54 -23.77
C ASP A 44 4.25 25.05 -23.65
N THR A 45 3.18 25.85 -23.72
CA THR A 45 3.26 27.29 -23.46
C THR A 45 2.42 27.66 -22.24
N TYR A 46 3.07 28.21 -21.23
CA TYR A 46 2.42 28.67 -20.00
C TYR A 46 2.62 30.17 -19.84
N PHE A 47 1.53 30.93 -19.87
CA PHE A 47 1.53 32.40 -19.71
C PHE A 47 2.51 33.11 -20.66
N GLY A 48 2.61 32.63 -21.91
CA GLY A 48 3.50 33.17 -22.94
C GLY A 48 4.95 32.64 -22.89
N ASN A 49 5.31 31.78 -21.93
CA ASN A 49 6.63 31.15 -21.86
C ASN A 49 6.58 29.72 -22.41
N THR A 50 7.46 29.42 -23.36
CA THR A 50 7.62 28.07 -23.92
C THR A 50 8.51 27.20 -23.03
N ILE A 51 8.04 26.01 -22.67
CA ILE A 51 8.74 25.04 -21.82
C ILE A 51 8.83 23.71 -22.58
N ASN A 52 10.05 23.30 -22.92
CA ASN A 52 10.30 22.03 -23.62
C ASN A 52 10.23 20.85 -22.65
N ASP A 53 9.55 19.78 -23.07
CA ASP A 53 9.43 18.53 -22.31
C ASP A 53 9.86 17.33 -23.17
N PRO A 54 11.17 17.14 -23.40
CA PRO A 54 11.67 16.20 -24.38
C PRO A 54 11.42 14.72 -24.05
N TYR A 55 10.87 14.43 -22.88
CA TYR A 55 10.58 13.08 -22.41
C TYR A 55 9.08 12.82 -22.21
N ARG A 56 8.20 13.70 -22.72
CA ARG A 56 6.73 13.55 -22.67
C ARG A 56 6.26 12.16 -23.14
N TRP A 57 6.99 11.49 -24.02
CA TRP A 57 6.67 10.13 -24.48
C TRP A 57 6.67 9.08 -23.35
N LEU A 58 7.41 9.32 -22.25
CA LEU A 58 7.40 8.47 -21.05
C LEU A 58 6.09 8.58 -20.24
N GLU A 59 5.24 9.58 -20.50
CA GLU A 59 3.93 9.70 -19.84
C GLU A 59 2.91 8.65 -20.34
N ASP A 60 3.12 8.06 -21.52
CA ASP A 60 2.32 6.92 -21.98
C ASP A 60 2.82 5.62 -21.34
N ASP A 61 2.19 5.25 -20.23
CA ASP A 61 2.48 4.06 -19.43
C ASP A 61 2.09 2.74 -20.11
N ARG A 62 1.42 2.80 -21.27
CA ARG A 62 1.03 1.61 -22.05
C ARG A 62 1.87 1.43 -23.31
N SER A 63 2.72 2.40 -23.65
CA SER A 63 3.54 2.31 -24.86
C SER A 63 4.61 1.22 -24.74
N ALA A 64 4.89 0.54 -25.86
CA ALA A 64 5.97 -0.44 -25.91
C ALA A 64 7.35 0.22 -25.69
N GLU A 65 7.51 1.48 -26.09
CA GLU A 65 8.76 2.23 -25.91
C GLU A 65 9.02 2.51 -24.42
N THR A 66 8.01 2.99 -23.68
CA THR A 66 8.11 3.23 -22.23
C THR A 66 8.41 1.94 -21.48
N LYS A 67 7.72 0.85 -21.83
CA LYS A 67 8.00 -0.47 -21.23
C LYS A 67 9.44 -0.91 -21.45
N ALA A 68 9.94 -0.84 -22.68
CA ALA A 68 11.32 -1.21 -23.01
C ALA A 68 12.34 -0.33 -22.28
N TRP A 69 12.04 0.97 -22.12
CA TRP A 69 12.87 1.90 -21.36
C TRP A 69 12.93 1.53 -19.87
N VAL A 70 11.78 1.25 -19.24
CA VAL A 70 11.72 0.81 -17.83
C VAL A 70 12.51 -0.48 -17.61
N GLU A 71 12.40 -1.46 -18.51
CA GLU A 71 13.18 -2.70 -18.45
C GLU A 71 14.69 -2.44 -18.56
N ALA A 72 15.11 -1.54 -19.44
CA ALA A 72 16.50 -1.17 -19.61
C ALA A 72 17.08 -0.44 -18.38
N GLU A 73 16.33 0.48 -17.79
CA GLU A 73 16.71 1.19 -16.56
C GLU A 73 16.81 0.24 -15.36
N ASN A 74 15.84 -0.68 -15.22
CA ASN A 74 15.89 -1.74 -14.21
C ASN A 74 17.13 -2.61 -14.37
N LYS A 75 17.53 -2.94 -15.60
CA LYS A 75 18.74 -3.73 -15.85
C LYS A 75 20.01 -3.00 -15.39
N VAL A 76 20.15 -1.71 -15.70
CA VAL A 76 21.30 -0.92 -15.21
C VAL A 76 21.31 -0.85 -13.68
N THR A 77 20.15 -0.60 -13.08
CA THR A 77 20.00 -0.52 -11.63
C THR A 77 20.36 -1.85 -10.95
N GLN A 78 19.80 -2.98 -11.40
CA GLN A 78 20.11 -4.27 -10.79
C GLN A 78 21.56 -4.67 -11.01
N ASN A 79 22.15 -4.37 -12.18
CA ASN A 79 23.59 -4.60 -12.42
C ASN A 79 24.46 -3.82 -11.44
N TYR A 80 24.10 -2.56 -11.14
CA TYR A 80 24.83 -1.77 -10.16
C TYR A 80 24.65 -2.33 -8.74
N LEU A 81 23.40 -2.57 -8.32
CA LEU A 81 23.10 -3.06 -6.97
C LEU A 81 23.68 -4.45 -6.70
N ASN A 82 23.79 -5.32 -7.71
CA ASN A 82 24.39 -6.65 -7.59
C ASN A 82 25.92 -6.62 -7.38
N ARG A 83 26.57 -5.49 -7.64
CA ARG A 83 28.03 -5.32 -7.38
C ARG A 83 28.33 -4.95 -5.93
N ILE A 84 27.32 -4.62 -5.13
CA ILE A 84 27.50 -4.18 -3.74
C ILE A 84 27.67 -5.44 -2.87
N PRO A 85 28.88 -5.73 -2.35
CA PRO A 85 29.19 -7.02 -1.74
C PRO A 85 28.40 -7.29 -0.45
N PHE A 86 28.00 -6.24 0.26
CA PHE A 86 27.25 -6.34 1.51
C PHE A 86 25.73 -6.31 1.34
N ARG A 87 25.19 -6.16 0.11
CA ARG A 87 23.72 -6.15 -0.13
C ARG A 87 23.04 -7.43 0.36
N PRO A 88 23.57 -8.65 0.12
CA PRO A 88 22.96 -9.88 0.66
C PRO A 88 22.98 -9.94 2.19
N ALA A 89 24.04 -9.43 2.83
CA ALA A 89 24.14 -9.38 4.29
C ALA A 89 23.08 -8.45 4.91
N ILE A 90 22.84 -7.29 4.28
CA ILE A 90 21.75 -6.39 4.70
C ILE A 90 20.39 -7.06 4.54
N LYS A 91 20.11 -7.71 3.38
CA LYS A 91 18.85 -8.43 3.17
C LYS A 91 18.62 -9.49 4.25
N SER A 92 19.63 -10.32 4.52
CA SER A 92 19.55 -11.38 5.53
C SER A 92 19.36 -10.82 6.95
N ARG A 93 20.04 -9.71 7.28
CA ARG A 93 19.85 -9.04 8.57
C ARG A 93 18.43 -8.49 8.72
N LEU A 94 17.89 -7.87 7.68
CA LEU A 94 16.50 -7.39 7.67
C LEU A 94 15.52 -8.55 7.82
N GLU A 95 15.67 -9.64 7.06
CA GLU A 95 14.81 -10.82 7.17
C GLU A 95 14.84 -11.41 8.60
N THR A 96 16.03 -11.53 9.20
CA THR A 96 16.18 -12.03 10.58
C THR A 96 15.47 -11.13 11.59
N LEU A 97 15.61 -9.81 11.45
CA LEU A 97 14.98 -8.83 12.34
C LEU A 97 13.47 -8.73 12.14
N TRP A 98 12.97 -9.02 10.93
CA TRP A 98 11.56 -8.95 10.59
C TRP A 98 10.80 -10.22 10.95
N ASN A 99 11.48 -11.37 11.02
CA ASN A 99 10.90 -12.68 11.25
C ASN A 99 10.56 -12.95 12.74
N TYR A 100 9.57 -12.23 13.25
CA TYR A 100 8.96 -12.46 14.55
C TYR A 100 7.44 -12.33 14.43
N GLU A 101 6.72 -12.97 15.34
CA GLU A 101 5.27 -12.97 15.35
C GLU A 101 4.71 -11.57 15.69
N LYS A 102 3.71 -11.13 14.93
CA LYS A 102 3.11 -9.79 15.05
C LYS A 102 1.60 -9.91 15.19
N TYR A 103 1.03 -9.07 16.06
CA TYR A 103 -0.40 -8.97 16.30
C TYR A 103 -0.83 -7.50 16.28
N THR A 104 -2.02 -7.22 15.76
CA THR A 104 -2.68 -5.93 15.99
C THR A 104 -3.52 -5.95 17.25
N ALA A 105 -3.95 -4.76 17.70
CA ALA A 105 -4.99 -4.68 18.71
C ALA A 105 -6.26 -5.44 18.23
N PRO A 106 -6.92 -6.18 19.12
CA PRO A 106 -8.17 -6.84 18.79
C PRO A 106 -9.33 -5.84 18.71
N PHE A 107 -10.33 -6.17 17.89
CA PHE A 107 -11.59 -5.44 17.78
C PHE A 107 -12.76 -6.43 17.79
N LYS A 108 -13.96 -5.98 18.18
CA LYS A 108 -15.12 -6.88 18.36
C LYS A 108 -16.21 -6.55 17.34
N GLU A 109 -16.69 -7.57 16.65
CA GLU A 109 -17.78 -7.49 15.69
C GLU A 109 -18.73 -8.67 15.90
N GLY A 110 -20.00 -8.39 16.22
CA GLY A 110 -20.95 -9.39 16.68
C GLY A 110 -20.41 -10.22 17.87
N ASP A 111 -20.45 -11.54 17.71
CA ASP A 111 -19.99 -12.51 18.71
C ASP A 111 -18.46 -12.72 18.73
N TYR A 112 -17.74 -12.22 17.74
CA TYR A 112 -16.34 -12.55 17.51
C TYR A 112 -15.40 -11.39 17.85
N THR A 113 -14.23 -11.73 18.37
CA THR A 113 -13.09 -10.82 18.48
C THR A 113 -12.15 -11.10 17.31
N TYR A 114 -11.88 -10.08 16.52
CA TYR A 114 -11.01 -10.10 15.35
C TYR A 114 -9.66 -9.48 15.66
N PHE A 115 -8.61 -9.97 15.01
CA PHE A 115 -7.27 -9.38 15.08
C PHE A 115 -6.44 -9.83 13.87
N TYR A 116 -5.52 -8.98 13.45
CA TYR A 116 -4.56 -9.34 12.42
C TYR A 116 -3.34 -10.00 13.06
N LYS A 117 -2.83 -11.03 12.39
CA LYS A 117 -1.61 -11.75 12.77
C LYS A 117 -0.69 -11.93 11.57
N ASN A 118 0.61 -11.87 11.81
CA ASN A 118 1.64 -12.25 10.85
C ASN A 118 2.66 -13.15 11.58
N ASP A 119 2.94 -14.33 11.05
CA ASP A 119 3.84 -15.30 11.69
C ASP A 119 5.34 -14.92 11.63
N GLY A 120 5.68 -13.87 10.88
CA GLY A 120 7.05 -13.42 10.71
C GLY A 120 7.26 -12.77 9.35
N LEU A 121 7.14 -13.58 8.30
CA LEU A 121 7.53 -13.23 6.93
C LEU A 121 6.40 -13.43 5.91
N GLN A 122 5.15 -13.68 6.35
CA GLN A 122 3.99 -13.62 5.46
C GLN A 122 3.95 -12.26 4.75
N ASN A 123 3.65 -12.28 3.45
CA ASN A 123 3.59 -11.06 2.62
C ASN A 123 2.50 -10.10 3.12
N GLN A 124 1.35 -10.65 3.53
CA GLN A 124 0.22 -9.92 4.07
C GLN A 124 -0.16 -10.45 5.45
N TYR A 125 -0.66 -9.58 6.33
CA TYR A 125 -1.28 -10.02 7.58
C TYR A 125 -2.54 -10.83 7.30
N VAL A 126 -2.77 -11.87 8.10
CA VAL A 126 -3.98 -12.70 8.07
C VAL A 126 -4.95 -12.20 9.13
N LEU A 127 -6.22 -12.06 8.77
CA LEU A 127 -7.28 -11.71 9.71
C LEU A 127 -7.78 -12.97 10.38
N TYR A 128 -7.59 -13.05 11.70
CA TYR A 128 -8.12 -14.11 12.55
C TYR A 128 -9.36 -13.62 13.27
N ARG A 129 -10.16 -14.58 13.74
CA ARG A 129 -11.25 -14.34 14.68
C ARG A 129 -11.29 -15.38 15.78
N GLN A 130 -11.90 -15.03 16.90
CA GLN A 130 -12.09 -15.90 18.06
C GLN A 130 -13.46 -15.63 18.68
N LYS A 131 -14.21 -16.69 18.99
CA LYS A 131 -15.44 -16.60 19.77
C LYS A 131 -15.15 -16.98 21.22
N ASP A 132 -15.44 -16.10 22.16
CA ASP A 132 -15.15 -16.30 23.59
C ASP A 132 -13.68 -16.74 23.84
N LYS A 133 -13.48 -17.87 24.53
CA LYS A 133 -12.15 -18.44 24.84
C LYS A 133 -11.78 -19.64 23.95
N THR A 134 -12.42 -19.77 22.78
CA THR A 134 -12.07 -20.83 21.82
C THR A 134 -10.71 -20.54 21.17
N LYS A 135 -10.17 -21.52 20.45
CA LYS A 135 -8.96 -21.32 19.67
C LYS A 135 -9.25 -20.35 18.51
N PRO A 136 -8.40 -19.34 18.24
CA PRO A 136 -8.54 -18.51 17.06
C PRO A 136 -8.53 -19.30 15.76
N GLU A 137 -9.35 -18.88 14.82
CA GLU A 137 -9.41 -19.42 13.46
C GLU A 137 -9.13 -18.32 12.43
N VAL A 138 -8.63 -18.72 11.26
CA VAL A 138 -8.45 -17.80 10.13
C VAL A 138 -9.83 -17.40 9.62
N PHE A 139 -10.07 -16.11 9.52
CA PHE A 139 -11.28 -15.56 8.90
C PHE A 139 -11.02 -15.15 7.46
N LEU A 140 -9.91 -14.46 7.19
CA LEU A 140 -9.54 -14.03 5.85
C LEU A 140 -8.01 -14.02 5.68
N ASP A 141 -7.51 -14.68 4.63
CA ASP A 141 -6.08 -14.75 4.31
C ASP A 141 -5.75 -14.05 2.98
N PRO A 142 -5.27 -12.79 3.02
CA PRO A 142 -4.92 -12.04 1.81
C PRO A 142 -3.76 -12.64 1.02
N ASN A 143 -2.92 -13.50 1.62
CA ASN A 143 -1.85 -14.18 0.89
C ASN A 143 -2.40 -15.15 -0.18
N THR A 144 -3.69 -15.51 -0.10
CA THR A 144 -4.36 -16.38 -1.07
C THR A 144 -5.03 -15.62 -2.23
N PHE A 145 -5.10 -14.29 -2.17
CA PHE A 145 -5.82 -13.49 -3.17
C PHE A 145 -5.12 -13.43 -4.53
N SER A 146 -3.81 -13.70 -4.56
CA SER A 146 -2.98 -13.72 -5.76
C SER A 146 -1.80 -14.66 -5.57
N LYS A 147 -1.26 -15.19 -6.67
CA LYS A 147 -0.15 -16.17 -6.62
C LYS A 147 1.13 -15.61 -5.99
N ASP A 148 1.34 -14.30 -6.09
CA ASP A 148 2.51 -13.58 -5.59
C ASP A 148 2.19 -12.69 -4.37
N ALA A 149 0.97 -12.79 -3.83
CA ALA A 149 0.46 -11.98 -2.72
C ALA A 149 0.56 -10.45 -2.93
N THR A 150 0.54 -10.00 -4.19
CA THR A 150 0.48 -8.57 -4.55
C THR A 150 -0.92 -7.99 -4.50
N THR A 151 -1.94 -8.84 -4.35
CA THR A 151 -3.29 -8.41 -3.99
C THR A 151 -3.44 -8.31 -2.47
N SER A 152 -3.64 -7.09 -1.95
CA SER A 152 -3.74 -6.83 -0.51
C SER A 152 -5.17 -6.56 -0.04
N LEU A 153 -5.43 -6.81 1.24
CA LEU A 153 -6.64 -6.34 1.92
C LEU A 153 -6.48 -4.85 2.25
N ALA A 154 -7.38 -4.03 1.72
CA ALA A 154 -7.36 -2.58 1.87
C ALA A 154 -8.19 -2.08 3.06
N GLY A 155 -9.21 -2.84 3.43
CA GLY A 155 -10.15 -2.52 4.50
C GLY A 155 -11.24 -3.58 4.59
N ILE A 156 -11.90 -3.65 5.73
CA ILE A 156 -13.04 -4.53 5.98
C ILE A 156 -13.98 -3.85 6.96
N GLU A 157 -15.27 -3.91 6.68
CA GLU A 157 -16.32 -3.31 7.49
C GLU A 157 -17.44 -4.33 7.70
N PHE A 158 -17.99 -4.38 8.90
CA PHE A 158 -18.99 -5.37 9.29
C PHE A 158 -20.36 -4.72 9.44
N THR A 159 -21.43 -5.48 9.20
CA THR A 159 -22.75 -5.07 9.68
C THR A 159 -22.74 -4.97 11.20
N LYS A 160 -23.62 -4.16 11.77
CA LYS A 160 -23.69 -3.94 13.22
C LYS A 160 -23.93 -5.21 14.04
N ASP A 161 -24.63 -6.20 13.45
CA ASP A 161 -24.84 -7.51 14.05
C ASP A 161 -23.69 -8.51 13.79
N GLY A 162 -22.70 -8.12 12.99
CA GLY A 162 -21.55 -8.93 12.59
C GLY A 162 -21.88 -10.09 11.65
N SER A 163 -23.10 -10.17 11.11
CA SER A 163 -23.54 -11.28 10.25
C SER A 163 -22.96 -11.22 8.83
N MET A 164 -22.62 -10.03 8.33
CA MET A 164 -21.97 -9.83 7.05
C MET A 164 -20.71 -8.97 7.21
N ALA A 165 -19.77 -9.20 6.30
CA ALA A 165 -18.59 -8.35 6.15
C ALA A 165 -18.43 -7.97 4.68
N ALA A 166 -18.07 -6.73 4.42
CA ALA A 166 -17.64 -6.27 3.11
C ALA A 166 -16.16 -5.87 3.21
N TYR A 167 -15.33 -6.42 2.33
CA TYR A 167 -13.90 -6.15 2.31
C TYR A 167 -13.43 -5.62 0.96
N GLN A 168 -12.45 -4.72 1.01
CA GLN A 168 -11.84 -4.10 -0.15
C GLN A 168 -10.51 -4.79 -0.46
N ILE A 169 -10.27 -5.13 -1.74
CA ILE A 169 -8.97 -5.61 -2.21
C ILE A 169 -8.29 -4.61 -3.14
N SER A 170 -6.96 -4.60 -3.14
CA SER A 170 -6.09 -3.80 -4.01
C SER A 170 -5.24 -4.71 -4.87
N GLU A 171 -5.29 -4.58 -6.19
CA GLU A 171 -4.45 -5.36 -7.09
C GLU A 171 -3.20 -4.55 -7.47
N GLY A 172 -2.02 -5.12 -7.25
CA GLY A 172 -0.74 -4.48 -7.60
C GLY A 172 -0.44 -3.18 -6.85
N GLY A 173 -1.08 -2.97 -5.69
CA GLY A 173 -0.95 -1.73 -4.90
C GLY A 173 -1.68 -0.51 -5.48
N SER A 174 -2.57 -0.71 -6.46
CA SER A 174 -3.40 0.35 -7.03
C SER A 174 -4.37 0.95 -6.02
N ASP A 175 -4.64 2.24 -6.15
CA ASP A 175 -5.70 2.91 -5.39
C ASP A 175 -7.11 2.42 -5.76
N TRP A 176 -7.28 1.87 -6.95
CA TRP A 176 -8.52 1.22 -7.35
C TRP A 176 -8.75 -0.06 -6.53
N ARG A 177 -9.98 -0.23 -6.08
CA ARG A 177 -10.41 -1.32 -5.21
C ARG A 177 -11.59 -2.06 -5.83
N LYS A 178 -11.71 -3.33 -5.45
CA LYS A 178 -12.92 -4.14 -5.59
C LYS A 178 -13.50 -4.38 -4.20
N VAL A 179 -14.82 -4.45 -4.07
CA VAL A 179 -15.50 -4.80 -2.81
C VAL A 179 -16.16 -6.16 -2.96
N ILE A 180 -15.87 -7.05 -2.01
CA ILE A 180 -16.44 -8.39 -1.93
C ILE A 180 -17.19 -8.49 -0.60
N ILE A 181 -18.39 -9.04 -0.66
CA ILE A 181 -19.27 -9.19 0.50
C ILE A 181 -19.37 -10.68 0.82
N LEU A 182 -19.31 -11.03 2.10
CA LEU A 182 -19.50 -12.41 2.55
C LEU A 182 -20.35 -12.50 3.82
N ASN A 183 -21.00 -13.65 3.98
CA ASN A 183 -21.60 -14.06 5.24
C ASN A 183 -20.49 -14.47 6.20
N THR A 184 -20.46 -13.89 7.40
CA THR A 184 -19.36 -14.14 8.32
C THR A 184 -19.38 -15.55 8.89
N ASN A 185 -20.53 -16.22 8.98
CA ASN A 185 -20.63 -17.55 9.59
C ASN A 185 -20.00 -18.63 8.71
N ASP A 186 -20.41 -18.71 7.45
CA ASP A 186 -20.03 -19.78 6.52
C ASP A 186 -19.10 -19.34 5.38
N HIS A 187 -18.73 -18.05 5.34
CA HIS A 187 -17.85 -17.42 4.36
C HIS A 187 -18.39 -17.46 2.93
N THR A 188 -19.70 -17.70 2.76
CA THR A 188 -20.34 -17.64 1.44
C THR A 188 -20.32 -16.21 0.92
N LEU A 189 -19.96 -16.05 -0.35
CA LEU A 189 -19.98 -14.75 -1.02
C LEU A 189 -21.42 -14.32 -1.27
N ILE A 190 -21.69 -13.03 -1.07
CA ILE A 190 -23.01 -12.43 -1.24
C ILE A 190 -22.96 -11.50 -2.45
N GLY A 191 -23.72 -11.84 -3.49
CA GLY A 191 -23.80 -11.05 -4.71
C GLY A 191 -22.49 -11.03 -5.52
N ASP A 192 -22.44 -10.11 -6.47
CA ASP A 192 -21.27 -9.91 -7.34
C ASP A 192 -20.24 -8.98 -6.68
N THR A 193 -18.98 -9.05 -7.14
CA THR A 193 -17.93 -8.11 -6.73
C THR A 193 -18.17 -6.72 -7.30
N LEU A 194 -18.21 -5.70 -6.45
CA LEU A 194 -18.31 -4.31 -6.89
C LEU A 194 -16.95 -3.85 -7.40
N THR A 195 -16.95 -3.11 -8.50
CA THR A 195 -15.74 -2.56 -9.12
C THR A 195 -15.71 -1.04 -9.06
N ASP A 196 -14.59 -0.45 -9.48
CA ASP A 196 -14.44 1.00 -9.69
C ASP A 196 -14.57 1.82 -8.40
N VAL A 197 -14.28 1.18 -7.26
CA VAL A 197 -14.20 1.82 -5.96
C VAL A 197 -12.81 2.41 -5.80
N LYS A 198 -12.69 3.65 -5.28
CA LYS A 198 -11.39 4.30 -5.04
C LYS A 198 -11.59 5.35 -3.96
N PHE A 199 -10.63 5.46 -3.03
CA PHE A 199 -10.71 6.42 -1.92
C PHE A 199 -12.05 6.37 -1.15
N SER A 200 -12.46 5.15 -0.77
CA SER A 200 -13.75 4.86 -0.14
C SER A 200 -13.58 4.06 1.14
N GLY A 201 -14.39 4.36 2.15
CA GLY A 201 -14.78 3.40 3.20
C GLY A 201 -16.09 2.69 2.81
N LEU A 202 -16.61 1.82 3.68
CA LEU A 202 -17.89 1.12 3.48
C LEU A 202 -18.80 1.34 4.69
N ALA A 203 -19.69 2.31 4.61
CA ALA A 203 -20.55 2.66 5.75
C ALA A 203 -21.85 1.88 5.68
N TRP A 204 -21.96 0.79 6.46
CA TRP A 204 -23.16 -0.02 6.55
C TRP A 204 -24.36 0.77 7.10
N LYS A 205 -25.55 0.43 6.59
CA LYS A 205 -26.85 0.87 7.11
C LYS A 205 -27.67 -0.38 7.46
N GLY A 206 -27.58 -0.81 8.73
CA GLY A 206 -28.10 -2.10 9.15
C GLY A 206 -27.59 -3.23 8.25
N ASN A 207 -28.50 -4.08 7.80
CA ASN A 207 -28.21 -5.18 6.88
C ASN A 207 -28.80 -4.93 5.48
N GLU A 208 -29.31 -3.71 5.24
CA GLU A 208 -29.92 -3.33 3.95
C GLU A 208 -28.86 -3.14 2.86
N GLY A 209 -27.68 -2.64 3.25
CA GLY A 209 -26.67 -2.19 2.30
C GLY A 209 -25.63 -1.27 2.94
N PHE A 210 -24.76 -0.70 2.11
CA PHE A 210 -23.72 0.23 2.55
C PHE A 210 -23.51 1.38 1.56
N TYR A 211 -23.05 2.50 2.10
CA TYR A 211 -22.58 3.63 1.30
C TYR A 211 -21.11 3.46 0.94
N TYR A 212 -20.77 3.75 -0.30
CA TYR A 212 -19.39 3.72 -0.80
C TYR A 212 -19.19 4.79 -1.87
N SER A 213 -17.94 5.18 -2.06
CA SER A 213 -17.53 6.17 -3.05
C SER A 213 -16.82 5.52 -4.23
N SER A 214 -17.05 6.07 -5.42
CA SER A 214 -16.54 5.55 -6.68
C SER A 214 -16.29 6.69 -7.67
N TYR A 215 -15.45 6.42 -8.67
CA TYR A 215 -15.33 7.25 -9.86
C TYR A 215 -15.77 6.47 -11.09
N ASP A 216 -16.24 7.19 -12.10
CA ASP A 216 -16.25 6.62 -13.44
C ASP A 216 -14.81 6.33 -13.86
N LYS A 217 -14.58 5.15 -14.41
CA LYS A 217 -13.28 4.82 -15.00
C LYS A 217 -12.97 5.80 -16.15
N PRO A 218 -11.75 6.35 -16.20
CA PRO A 218 -11.31 7.11 -17.36
C PRO A 218 -11.49 6.28 -18.64
N THR A 219 -12.20 6.85 -19.62
CA THR A 219 -12.48 6.19 -20.91
C THR A 219 -11.33 6.31 -21.90
N GLU A 220 -10.44 7.28 -21.67
CA GLU A 220 -9.24 7.54 -22.47
C GLU A 220 -7.98 7.28 -21.64
N GLY A 221 -6.92 6.82 -22.29
CA GLY A 221 -5.63 6.58 -21.63
C GLY A 221 -5.63 5.35 -20.71
N SER A 222 -4.70 5.36 -19.76
CA SER A 222 -4.58 4.32 -18.73
C SER A 222 -5.41 4.68 -17.50
N GLN A 223 -5.97 3.66 -16.83
CA GLN A 223 -6.66 3.86 -15.56
C GLN A 223 -5.71 4.27 -14.42
N LEU A 224 -4.40 4.11 -14.62
CA LEU A 224 -3.36 4.45 -13.65
C LEU A 224 -2.92 5.92 -13.76
N SER A 225 -3.06 6.55 -14.93
CA SER A 225 -2.69 7.95 -15.19
C SER A 225 -3.89 8.86 -15.49
N GLY A 226 -5.06 8.28 -15.81
CA GLY A 226 -6.26 9.03 -16.16
C GLY A 226 -6.80 9.89 -15.01
N LEU A 227 -7.24 11.10 -15.35
CA LEU A 227 -7.78 12.06 -14.39
C LEU A 227 -9.10 11.55 -13.77
N THR A 228 -9.14 11.51 -12.45
CA THR A 228 -10.34 11.22 -11.66
C THR A 228 -10.69 12.46 -10.84
N GLN A 229 -11.77 13.16 -11.22
CA GLN A 229 -12.13 14.45 -10.63
C GLN A 229 -13.56 14.55 -10.08
N PHE A 230 -14.45 13.66 -10.51
CA PHE A 230 -15.86 13.64 -10.09
C PHE A 230 -16.16 12.40 -9.28
N HIS A 231 -15.90 12.49 -7.98
CA HIS A 231 -16.23 11.40 -7.07
C HIS A 231 -17.74 11.32 -6.89
N LYS A 232 -18.25 10.11 -6.68
CA LYS A 232 -19.68 9.82 -6.53
C LYS A 232 -19.87 8.95 -5.31
N LEU A 233 -20.82 9.34 -4.46
CA LEU A 233 -21.27 8.53 -3.33
C LEU A 233 -22.48 7.71 -3.76
N TYR A 234 -22.38 6.40 -3.66
CA TYR A 234 -23.43 5.44 -3.97
C TYR A 234 -23.93 4.75 -2.71
N PHE A 235 -25.13 4.21 -2.78
CA PHE A 235 -25.64 3.21 -1.85
C PHE A 235 -25.86 1.89 -2.60
N HIS A 236 -25.18 0.84 -2.14
CA HIS A 236 -25.37 -0.52 -2.62
C HIS A 236 -26.38 -1.26 -1.75
N SER A 237 -27.45 -1.79 -2.33
CA SER A 237 -28.42 -2.63 -1.62
C SER A 237 -28.02 -4.09 -1.71
N ILE A 238 -28.10 -4.82 -0.60
CA ILE A 238 -27.79 -6.25 -0.60
C ILE A 238 -28.79 -6.99 -1.51
N GLY A 239 -28.26 -7.81 -2.42
CA GLY A 239 -29.04 -8.59 -3.38
C GLY A 239 -29.36 -7.89 -4.71
N SER A 240 -28.96 -6.61 -4.88
CA SER A 240 -29.04 -5.93 -6.18
C SER A 240 -27.72 -6.01 -6.95
N SER A 241 -27.76 -5.72 -8.25
CA SER A 241 -26.52 -5.55 -9.03
C SER A 241 -25.93 -4.16 -8.80
N GLN A 242 -24.61 -4.00 -8.97
CA GLN A 242 -23.94 -2.69 -8.84
C GLN A 242 -24.53 -1.61 -9.78
N LYS A 243 -25.11 -2.01 -10.91
CA LYS A 243 -25.72 -1.08 -11.88
C LYS A 243 -26.98 -0.40 -11.35
N GLU A 244 -27.60 -0.98 -10.33
CA GLU A 244 -28.81 -0.48 -9.68
C GLU A 244 -28.48 0.39 -8.47
N ASP A 245 -27.19 0.54 -8.13
CA ASP A 245 -26.74 1.32 -6.98
C ASP A 245 -27.17 2.78 -7.12
N ARG A 246 -27.75 3.31 -6.05
CA ARG A 246 -28.34 4.64 -6.06
C ARG A 246 -27.26 5.69 -5.86
N LEU A 247 -27.12 6.62 -6.79
CA LEU A 247 -26.30 7.82 -6.60
C LEU A 247 -26.93 8.69 -5.51
N ILE A 248 -26.18 8.91 -4.42
CA ILE A 248 -26.60 9.70 -3.26
C ILE A 248 -26.13 11.14 -3.39
N PHE A 249 -24.87 11.32 -3.77
CA PHE A 249 -24.22 12.64 -3.82
C PHE A 249 -23.04 12.65 -4.79
N GLY A 250 -22.69 13.83 -5.31
CA GLY A 250 -21.51 14.03 -6.15
C GLY A 250 -21.77 13.89 -7.65
N GLY A 251 -20.76 13.43 -8.38
CA GLY A 251 -20.77 13.39 -9.85
C GLY A 251 -20.73 14.78 -10.49
N GLY A 252 -21.17 14.87 -11.74
CA GLY A 252 -21.12 16.13 -12.51
C GLY A 252 -22.03 17.24 -11.96
N GLN A 253 -23.08 16.89 -11.22
CA GLN A 253 -23.99 17.87 -10.61
C GLN A 253 -23.38 18.57 -9.40
N THR A 254 -22.51 17.89 -8.65
CA THR A 254 -21.81 18.48 -7.50
C THR A 254 -20.36 18.02 -7.52
N PRO A 255 -19.51 18.63 -8.36
CA PRO A 255 -18.16 18.16 -8.57
C PRO A 255 -17.33 18.33 -7.30
N ARG A 256 -16.94 17.19 -6.74
CA ARG A 256 -15.98 17.09 -5.64
C ARG A 256 -14.96 16.02 -6.00
N ARG A 257 -13.69 16.32 -5.76
CA ARG A 257 -12.62 15.35 -5.94
C ARG A 257 -12.67 14.27 -4.86
N TYR A 258 -13.10 14.57 -3.63
CA TYR A 258 -13.18 13.56 -2.58
C TYR A 258 -14.52 13.67 -1.86
N ILE A 259 -15.10 12.52 -1.59
CA ILE A 259 -16.40 12.33 -0.93
C ILE A 259 -16.26 11.04 -0.14
N GLY A 260 -16.61 11.10 1.14
CA GLY A 260 -16.74 9.93 1.99
C GLY A 260 -18.10 9.96 2.67
N ALA A 261 -18.52 8.80 3.16
CA ALA A 261 -19.68 8.67 4.03
C ALA A 261 -19.27 7.89 5.27
N GLY A 262 -19.88 8.24 6.39
CA GLY A 262 -19.88 7.47 7.62
C GLY A 262 -21.27 7.57 8.22
N LEU A 263 -21.75 6.49 8.82
CA LEU A 263 -22.92 6.55 9.69
C LEU A 263 -22.45 6.79 11.11
N THR A 264 -23.29 7.47 11.89
CA THR A 264 -23.12 7.51 13.34
C THR A 264 -23.33 6.10 13.91
N GLU A 265 -22.78 5.85 15.10
CA GLU A 265 -22.86 4.54 15.77
C GLU A 265 -24.31 4.07 16.00
N ASP A 266 -25.23 5.02 16.20
CA ASP A 266 -26.67 4.75 16.37
C ASP A 266 -27.43 4.60 15.04
N GLU A 267 -26.76 4.76 13.90
CA GLU A 267 -27.28 4.64 12.53
C GLU A 267 -28.47 5.59 12.23
N ARG A 268 -28.46 6.80 12.82
CA ARG A 268 -29.53 7.80 12.67
C ARG A 268 -29.13 9.04 11.89
#